data_AF-A0A4W5N740-F1
#
_entry.id   AF-A0A4W5N740-F1
#
_cell.length_a   1.000
_cell.length_b   1.000
_cell.length_c   1.000
_cell.angle_alpha   90.00
_cell.angle_beta   90.00
_cell.angle_gamma   90.00
#
_symmetry.space_group_name_H-M   'P 1'
#
loop_
_entity.id
_entity.type
_entity.pdbx_description
1 polymer ?
#
loop_
_entity_poly.entity_id
_entity_poly.type
_entity_poly.pdbx_seq_one_letter_code
_entity_poly.pdbx_strand_id
1 'polypeptide(L)'
;MTFHSLWVVDTVLLVHANLRWYPGSVNHAQCAKSSAWGGSPLRSRYRHLQSGVTPEDSHVYVMYHGTSKQIAVKIQRNGFKLSKDGTLGAGVYLSRDIRKVIKYPIGADDSDRMVLKVKVDVGKVKIIDVQGHDRKYDWHTHGYDTAWVPPGVGMVNSNQEEDCVYDPKRITMLTMLKVSTMKM
;
A
#
# COMPACT_ATOMS: atom_id res chain seq x y z
N MET A 1 -14.46 30.47 27.39
CA MET A 1 -13.74 29.18 27.37
C MET A 1 -14.50 28.25 26.44
N THR A 2 -14.10 28.16 25.17
CA THR A 2 -14.71 27.28 24.17
C THR A 2 -13.64 26.33 23.66
N PHE A 3 -13.77 25.06 24.03
CA PHE A 3 -12.93 23.97 23.52
C PHE A 3 -13.23 23.81 22.02
N HIS A 4 -12.27 24.16 21.16
CA HIS A 4 -12.32 23.79 19.74
C HIS A 4 -11.69 22.41 19.55
N SER A 5 -12.54 21.51 19.09
CA SER A 5 -12.26 20.14 18.69
C SER A 5 -11.21 20.09 17.56
N LEU A 6 -9.98 19.68 17.89
CA LEU A 6 -8.93 19.39 16.92
C LEU A 6 -9.17 18.02 16.26
N TRP A 7 -10.10 18.00 15.29
CA TRP A 7 -10.16 16.98 14.26
C TRP A 7 -9.63 17.59 12.96
N VAL A 8 -8.31 17.63 12.82
CA VAL A 8 -7.66 17.92 11.54
C VAL A 8 -7.05 16.62 11.01
N VAL A 9 -7.72 16.15 9.98
CA VAL A 9 -7.29 15.31 8.87
C VAL A 9 -5.79 15.39 8.52
N ASP A 10 -5.02 14.38 8.88
CA ASP A 10 -3.84 13.97 8.09
C ASP A 10 -4.22 12.70 7.37
N THR A 11 -5.02 12.93 6.34
CA THR A 11 -5.40 11.97 5.33
C THR A 11 -4.15 11.55 4.56
N VAL A 12 -4.17 10.30 4.12
CA VAL A 12 -3.41 9.76 3.00
C VAL A 12 -1.91 9.49 3.18
N LEU A 13 -1.61 8.19 3.14
CA LEU A 13 -0.56 7.67 2.29
C LEU A 13 -0.98 7.97 0.83
N LEU A 14 -0.89 9.22 0.32
CA LEU A 14 -0.88 9.63 -1.10
C LEU A 14 -1.01 11.16 -1.31
N VAL A 15 0.05 11.70 -1.92
CA VAL A 15 0.09 12.76 -2.95
C VAL A 15 -0.42 14.16 -2.60
N HIS A 16 0.52 15.04 -2.27
CA HIS A 16 0.62 16.36 -2.90
C HIS A 16 2.08 16.64 -3.30
N ALA A 17 2.51 16.07 -4.42
CA ALA A 17 3.55 16.68 -5.23
C ALA A 17 2.82 17.64 -6.19
N ASN A 18 2.71 18.90 -5.78
CA ASN A 18 2.22 19.98 -6.62
C ASN A 18 3.28 20.34 -7.66
N LEU A 19 3.20 19.76 -8.86
CA LEU A 19 3.76 20.38 -10.07
C LEU A 19 2.74 20.31 -11.21
N ARG A 20 2.24 21.52 -11.47
CA ARG A 20 1.42 22.05 -12.57
C ARG A 20 1.62 21.33 -13.92
N TRP A 21 0.53 20.82 -14.49
CA TRP A 21 0.42 20.47 -15.91
C TRP A 21 0.34 21.74 -16.78
N TYR A 22 1.17 21.81 -17.82
CA TYR A 22 0.98 22.67 -19.00
C TYR A 22 0.67 21.76 -20.21
N PRO A 23 -0.28 22.10 -21.11
CA PRO A 23 -0.57 21.30 -22.29
C PRO A 23 0.22 21.77 -23.53
N GLY A 24 0.63 20.81 -24.36
CA GLY A 24 1.32 20.99 -25.65
C GLY A 24 2.72 20.36 -25.60
N SER A 25 3.19 19.52 -26.52
CA SER A 25 2.84 19.28 -27.92
C SER A 25 3.35 17.89 -28.36
N VAL A 26 2.76 17.40 -29.45
CA VAL A 26 3.08 16.16 -30.18
C VAL A 26 4.56 15.99 -30.54
N ASN A 27 5.03 14.73 -30.62
CA ASN A 27 5.80 14.23 -31.75
C ASN A 27 5.96 12.69 -31.77
N HIS A 28 5.84 12.16 -32.99
CA HIS A 28 6.07 10.78 -33.41
C HIS A 28 7.48 10.25 -33.08
N ALA A 29 7.57 8.96 -32.77
CA ALA A 29 8.63 8.09 -33.25
C ALA A 29 8.11 6.65 -33.41
N GLN A 30 8.40 6.07 -34.57
CA GLN A 30 7.87 4.81 -35.09
C GLN A 30 8.62 3.56 -34.59
N CYS A 31 7.86 2.47 -34.51
CA CYS A 31 8.12 1.13 -35.06
C CYS A 31 9.47 0.44 -34.80
N ALA A 32 9.39 -0.74 -34.18
CA ALA A 32 10.08 -1.92 -34.66
C ALA A 32 9.17 -3.15 -34.48
N LYS A 33 8.86 -3.81 -35.60
CA LYS A 33 8.21 -5.12 -35.69
C LYS A 33 9.27 -6.20 -35.50
N SER A 34 8.94 -7.26 -34.78
CA SER A 34 9.48 -8.60 -35.06
C SER A 34 8.40 -9.65 -34.79
N SER A 35 8.27 -10.56 -35.74
CA SER A 35 7.22 -11.57 -35.89
C SER A 35 7.74 -12.96 -35.50
N ALA A 36 6.89 -13.71 -34.78
CA ALA A 36 6.71 -15.19 -34.74
C ALA A 36 7.95 -16.07 -34.42
N TRP A 37 7.94 -17.09 -33.55
CA TRP A 37 6.97 -18.17 -33.29
C TRP A 37 7.22 -18.81 -31.91
N GLY A 38 6.16 -19.36 -31.29
CA GLY A 38 6.20 -20.59 -30.46
C GLY A 38 6.74 -20.50 -29.02
N GLY A 39 5.83 -20.51 -28.03
CA GLY A 39 6.11 -20.90 -26.65
C GLY A 39 5.51 -19.98 -25.59
N SER A 40 4.46 -20.42 -24.90
CA SER A 40 3.98 -19.77 -23.68
C SER A 40 5.07 -19.70 -22.60
N PRO A 41 5.13 -18.62 -21.82
CA PRO A 41 5.50 -18.78 -20.42
C PRO A 41 4.44 -18.13 -19.52
N LEU A 42 3.73 -18.99 -18.78
CA LEU A 42 3.14 -18.65 -17.50
C LEU A 42 4.23 -18.01 -16.61
N ARG A 43 4.27 -16.69 -16.53
CA ARG A 43 5.21 -15.91 -15.70
C ARG A 43 4.37 -14.77 -15.11
N SER A 44 3.93 -14.79 -13.86
CA SER A 44 4.72 -14.98 -12.64
C SER A 44 3.82 -15.46 -11.50
N ARG A 45 3.89 -16.76 -11.16
CA ARG A 45 3.46 -17.24 -9.84
C ARG A 45 4.50 -16.78 -8.82
N TYR A 46 4.05 -16.09 -7.78
CA TYR A 46 4.64 -16.01 -6.44
C TYR A 46 6.19 -15.98 -6.34
N ARG A 47 6.74 -14.79 -6.07
CA ARG A 47 8.01 -14.61 -5.35
C ARG A 47 7.71 -13.60 -4.23
N HIS A 48 7.91 -13.85 -2.94
CA HIS A 48 8.85 -14.76 -2.28
C HIS A 48 8.37 -15.01 -0.82
N LEU A 49 7.93 -16.23 -0.49
CA LEU A 49 7.87 -16.75 0.88
C LEU A 49 9.19 -17.49 1.13
N GLN A 50 9.90 -17.20 2.22
CA GLN A 50 11.03 -18.04 2.66
C GLN A 50 10.53 -19.21 3.51
N SER A 51 11.22 -20.33 3.35
CA SER A 51 10.80 -21.72 3.53
C SER A 51 10.88 -22.24 4.96
N GLY A 52 9.84 -22.96 5.41
CA GLY A 52 9.94 -23.87 6.56
C GLY A 52 8.72 -23.92 7.50
N VAL A 53 7.73 -23.05 7.32
CA VAL A 53 6.51 -23.06 8.13
C VAL A 53 5.31 -22.97 7.21
N THR A 54 4.41 -23.95 7.28
CA THR A 54 3.09 -23.86 6.66
C THR A 54 2.33 -22.72 7.33
N PRO A 55 1.82 -21.72 6.58
CA PRO A 55 0.77 -20.86 7.10
C PRO A 55 -0.40 -21.79 7.40
N GLU A 56 -0.71 -22.00 8.67
CA GLU A 56 -2.05 -22.43 9.06
C GLU A 56 -2.98 -21.33 8.52
N ASP A 57 -3.68 -21.63 7.44
CA ASP A 57 -4.51 -20.75 6.60
C ASP A 57 -3.75 -19.78 5.65
N SER A 58 -3.85 -20.06 4.35
CA SER A 58 -3.13 -19.46 3.22
C SER A 58 -3.38 -17.96 2.93
N HIS A 59 -3.98 -17.21 3.87
CA HIS A 59 -4.41 -15.82 3.69
C HIS A 59 -3.76 -14.86 4.68
N VAL A 60 -2.88 -15.33 5.56
CA VAL A 60 -2.29 -14.48 6.60
C VAL A 60 -0.83 -14.13 6.31
N TYR A 61 -0.54 -12.83 6.22
CA TYR A 61 0.79 -12.31 5.87
C TYR A 61 1.33 -11.36 6.94
N VAL A 62 2.65 -11.30 7.05
CA VAL A 62 3.32 -10.20 7.76
C VAL A 62 3.49 -9.03 6.80
N MET A 63 3.01 -7.86 7.21
CA MET A 63 3.10 -6.62 6.44
C MET A 63 3.55 -5.46 7.33
N TYR A 64 3.74 -4.30 6.72
CA TYR A 64 4.22 -3.10 7.37
C TYR A 64 3.38 -1.87 7.02
N HIS A 65 3.22 -0.97 7.99
CA HIS A 65 2.59 0.34 7.83
C HIS A 65 3.54 1.43 8.35
N GLY A 66 3.91 2.37 7.50
CA GLY A 66 4.77 3.51 7.85
C GLY A 66 3.93 4.70 8.27
N THR A 67 4.23 5.30 9.41
CA THR A 67 3.46 6.40 9.99
C THR A 67 4.30 7.23 10.96
N SER A 68 3.76 8.32 11.50
CA SER A 68 4.47 9.11 12.52
C SER A 68 4.42 8.43 13.90
N LYS A 69 5.36 8.76 14.79
CA LYS A 69 5.35 8.31 16.19
C LYS A 69 4.01 8.52 16.89
N GLN A 70 3.41 9.70 16.71
CA GLN A 70 2.17 10.09 17.35
C GLN A 70 1.00 9.22 16.87
N ILE A 71 0.94 8.92 15.58
CA ILE A 71 -0.09 8.06 14.98
C ILE A 71 0.15 6.59 15.35
N ALA A 72 1.40 6.13 15.37
CA ALA A 72 1.75 4.79 15.81
C ALA A 72 1.24 4.49 17.23
N VAL A 73 1.43 5.41 18.17
CA VAL A 73 0.91 5.29 19.54
C VAL A 73 -0.63 5.27 19.58
N LYS A 74 -1.28 6.08 18.73
CA LYS A 74 -2.76 6.07 18.62
C LYS A 74 -3.28 4.75 18.07
N ILE A 75 -2.62 4.19 17.05
CA ILE A 75 -2.98 2.89 16.46
C ILE A 75 -2.75 1.76 17.47
N GLN A 76 -1.64 1.79 18.20
CA GLN A 76 -1.37 0.80 19.26
C GLN A 76 -2.47 0.79 20.33
N ARG A 77 -2.99 1.95 20.72
CA ARG A 77 -4.02 2.06 21.77
C ARG A 77 -5.43 1.77 21.28
N ASN A 78 -5.77 2.19 20.07
CA ASN A 78 -7.16 2.21 19.59
C ASN A 78 -7.42 1.28 18.40
N GLY A 79 -6.39 0.57 17.92
CA GLY A 79 -6.43 -0.14 16.65
C GLY A 79 -6.31 0.79 15.44
N PHE A 80 -6.24 0.17 14.26
CA PHE A 80 -6.27 0.89 12.99
C PHE A 80 -7.64 1.53 12.76
N LYS A 81 -7.65 2.69 12.11
CA LYS A 81 -8.87 3.33 11.61
C LYS A 81 -8.91 3.25 10.10
N LEU A 82 -10.12 3.02 9.59
CA LEU A 82 -10.39 3.01 8.17
C LEU A 82 -10.14 4.40 7.57
N SER A 83 -9.26 4.51 6.58
CA SER A 83 -9.17 5.72 5.74
C SER A 83 -10.41 5.81 4.85
N LYS A 84 -10.88 7.03 4.55
CA LYS A 84 -12.02 7.24 3.65
C LYS A 84 -11.64 7.17 2.17
N ASP A 85 -10.35 7.34 1.88
CA ASP A 85 -9.79 7.56 0.55
C ASP A 85 -8.33 7.06 0.43
N GLY A 86 -7.83 7.03 -0.81
CA GLY A 86 -6.49 6.62 -1.21
C GLY A 86 -6.46 5.98 -2.61
N THR A 87 -5.32 5.41 -3.05
CA THR A 87 -5.15 4.87 -4.42
C THR A 87 -6.08 3.69 -4.67
N LEU A 88 -6.50 2.98 -3.64
CA LEU A 88 -7.41 1.84 -3.74
C LEU A 88 -8.72 2.11 -2.99
N GLY A 89 -9.08 3.39 -2.79
CA GLY A 89 -10.27 3.76 -2.05
C GLY A 89 -10.11 3.61 -0.54
N ALA A 90 -11.23 3.40 0.16
CA ALA A 90 -11.26 3.29 1.61
C ALA A 90 -10.58 2.01 2.09
N GLY A 91 -9.69 2.13 3.08
CA GLY A 91 -8.97 0.99 3.65
C GLY A 91 -7.79 1.38 4.52
N VAL A 92 -7.09 0.38 5.02
CA VAL A 92 -5.79 0.51 5.69
C VAL A 92 -4.70 0.07 4.72
N TYR A 93 -3.75 0.97 4.46
CA TYR A 93 -2.70 0.77 3.46
C TYR A 93 -1.47 0.12 4.08
N LEU A 94 -1.02 -0.96 3.45
CA LEU A 94 0.03 -1.85 3.92
C LEU A 94 0.96 -2.21 2.76
N SER A 95 2.18 -2.61 3.11
CA SER A 95 3.18 -3.09 2.16
C SER A 95 3.99 -4.21 2.79
N ARG A 96 4.36 -5.21 2.00
CA ARG A 96 5.33 -6.25 2.35
C ARG A 96 6.76 -5.76 2.18
N ASP A 97 7.02 -4.75 1.33
CA ASP A 97 8.34 -4.12 1.25
C ASP A 97 8.51 -3.08 2.38
N ILE A 98 9.35 -3.41 3.36
CA ILE A 98 9.64 -2.50 4.47
C ILE A 98 10.36 -1.22 3.99
N ARG A 99 11.15 -1.31 2.91
CA ARG A 99 11.89 -0.17 2.34
C ARG A 99 10.96 0.85 1.67
N LYS A 100 9.73 0.44 1.34
CA LYS A 100 8.68 1.36 0.91
C LYS A 100 8.19 2.19 2.09
N VAL A 101 7.81 1.52 3.19
CA VAL A 101 7.07 2.17 4.27
C VAL A 101 7.92 3.06 5.17
N ILE A 102 9.22 2.78 5.31
CA ILE A 102 10.17 3.62 6.07
C ILE A 102 10.25 5.06 5.56
N LYS A 103 9.80 5.33 4.33
CA LYS A 103 9.82 6.66 3.71
C LYS A 103 8.63 7.51 4.15
N TYR A 104 7.68 6.93 4.89
CA TYR A 104 6.45 7.58 5.29
C TYR A 104 6.46 7.95 6.78
N PRO A 105 5.91 9.13 7.13
CA PRO A 105 5.40 10.17 6.23
C PRO A 105 6.52 10.83 5.40
N ILE A 106 6.21 11.16 4.15
CA ILE A 106 7.17 11.78 3.22
C ILE A 106 7.56 13.16 3.78
N GLY A 107 8.85 13.47 3.78
CA GLY A 107 9.37 14.74 4.27
C GLY A 107 9.53 14.84 5.80
N ALA A 108 9.06 13.86 6.57
CA ALA A 108 9.36 13.78 8.00
C ALA A 108 10.79 13.30 8.25
N ASP A 109 11.40 13.69 9.37
CA ASP A 109 12.69 13.15 9.80
C ASP A 109 12.58 11.67 10.21
N ASP A 110 13.64 10.89 10.03
CA ASP A 110 13.67 9.47 10.43
C ASP A 110 13.47 9.29 11.94
N SER A 111 13.79 10.32 12.73
CA SER A 111 13.48 10.37 14.16
C SER A 111 11.99 10.41 14.41
N ASP A 112 11.14 10.95 13.53
CA ASP A 112 9.70 11.06 13.72
C ASP A 112 8.88 9.96 13.05
N ARG A 113 9.54 9.12 12.24
CA ARG A 113 8.93 7.97 11.57
C ARG A 113 8.93 6.72 12.45
N MET A 114 7.85 5.96 12.34
CA MET A 114 7.66 4.64 12.93
C MET A 114 7.12 3.68 11.87
N VAL A 115 7.52 2.42 11.99
CA VAL A 115 6.94 1.32 11.20
C VAL A 115 6.18 0.38 12.14
N LEU A 116 4.92 0.13 11.83
CA LEU A 116 4.12 -0.89 12.48
C LEU A 116 4.27 -2.20 11.71
N LYS A 117 4.81 -3.24 12.35
CA LYS A 117 4.81 -4.61 11.82
C LYS A 117 3.53 -5.29 12.27
N VAL A 118 2.80 -5.86 11.32
CA VAL A 118 1.45 -6.39 11.54
C VAL A 118 1.29 -7.78 10.92
N LYS A 119 0.38 -8.59 11.47
CA LYS A 119 -0.16 -9.82 10.87
C LYS A 119 -1.51 -9.48 10.24
N VAL A 120 -1.72 -9.84 8.99
CA VAL A 120 -2.86 -9.39 8.18
C VAL A 120 -3.53 -10.60 7.55
N ASP A 121 -4.81 -10.81 7.86
CA ASP A 121 -5.66 -11.74 7.11
C ASP A 121 -6.25 -11.04 5.88
N VAL A 122 -5.72 -11.33 4.70
CA VAL A 122 -6.10 -10.63 3.46
C VAL A 122 -7.43 -11.08 2.89
N GLY A 123 -8.00 -12.19 3.37
CA GLY A 123 -9.26 -12.74 2.87
C GLY A 123 -9.30 -12.84 1.34
N LYS A 124 -10.42 -12.43 0.74
CA LYS A 124 -10.60 -12.40 -0.72
C LYS A 124 -9.94 -11.16 -1.32
N VAL A 125 -8.92 -11.37 -2.16
CA VAL A 125 -8.12 -10.30 -2.75
C VAL A 125 -8.63 -9.90 -4.14
N LYS A 126 -8.79 -8.60 -4.40
CA LYS A 126 -8.98 -8.01 -5.72
C LYS A 126 -7.66 -7.47 -6.25
N ILE A 127 -7.17 -8.04 -7.35
CA ILE A 127 -5.98 -7.51 -8.05
C ILE A 127 -6.39 -6.28 -8.87
N ILE A 128 -5.63 -5.20 -8.71
CA ILE A 128 -5.77 -3.92 -9.41
C ILE A 128 -4.47 -3.66 -10.17
N ASP A 129 -4.37 -4.19 -11.39
CA ASP A 129 -3.13 -4.27 -12.19
C ASP A 129 -3.11 -3.39 -13.44
N VAL A 130 -4.15 -2.57 -13.63
CA VAL A 130 -4.28 -1.67 -14.78
C VAL A 130 -4.80 -0.29 -14.38
N GLN A 131 -4.32 0.76 -15.05
CA GLN A 131 -4.85 2.11 -14.88
C GLN A 131 -6.32 2.18 -15.32
N GLY A 132 -7.12 2.93 -14.57
CA GLY A 132 -8.55 3.04 -14.82
C GLY A 132 -9.35 1.77 -14.50
N HIS A 133 -8.80 0.82 -13.73
CA HIS A 133 -9.55 -0.39 -13.36
C HIS A 133 -10.91 -0.03 -12.74
N ASP A 134 -11.99 -0.58 -13.31
CA ASP A 134 -13.39 -0.32 -12.94
C ASP A 134 -13.72 -0.50 -11.45
N ARG A 135 -12.91 -1.28 -10.72
CA ARG A 135 -13.13 -1.62 -9.31
C ARG A 135 -12.05 -1.08 -8.37
N LYS A 136 -11.33 -0.06 -8.80
CA LYS A 136 -10.22 0.52 -8.04
C LYS A 136 -10.65 1.06 -6.67
N TYR A 137 -11.88 1.56 -6.54
CA TYR A 137 -12.35 2.27 -5.35
C TYR A 137 -13.50 1.57 -4.58
N ASP A 138 -14.20 0.63 -5.20
CA ASP A 138 -15.43 0.01 -4.68
C ASP A 138 -15.35 -1.53 -4.59
N TRP A 139 -14.16 -2.12 -4.74
CA TRP A 139 -13.94 -3.57 -4.62
C TRP A 139 -14.54 -4.16 -3.33
N HIS A 140 -14.53 -3.41 -2.23
CA HIS A 140 -15.08 -3.87 -0.94
C HIS A 140 -16.60 -4.08 -0.97
N THR A 141 -17.35 -3.27 -1.75
CA THR A 141 -18.81 -3.46 -1.92
C THR A 141 -19.14 -4.71 -2.74
N HIS A 142 -18.13 -5.28 -3.40
CA HIS A 142 -18.23 -6.51 -4.20
C HIS A 142 -17.74 -7.75 -3.44
N GLY A 143 -17.62 -7.66 -2.12
CA GLY A 143 -17.27 -8.78 -1.23
C GLY A 143 -15.79 -9.16 -1.27
N TYR A 144 -14.91 -8.24 -1.65
CA TYR A 144 -13.47 -8.40 -1.48
C TYR A 144 -13.01 -7.77 -0.17
N ASP A 145 -12.07 -8.41 0.50
CA ASP A 145 -11.54 -7.98 1.80
C ASP A 145 -10.31 -7.08 1.64
N THR A 146 -9.55 -7.28 0.57
CA THR A 146 -8.32 -6.55 0.25
C THR A 146 -8.26 -6.21 -1.23
N ALA A 147 -7.89 -4.98 -1.57
CA ALA A 147 -7.37 -4.66 -2.90
C ALA A 147 -5.84 -4.68 -2.91
N TRP A 148 -5.25 -5.19 -3.97
CA TRP A 148 -3.80 -5.31 -4.10
C TRP A 148 -3.31 -4.80 -5.47
N VAL A 149 -2.30 -3.93 -5.44
CA VAL A 149 -1.55 -3.47 -6.62
C VAL A 149 -0.21 -4.21 -6.68
N PRO A 150 0.08 -4.95 -7.76
CA PRO A 150 1.39 -5.56 -7.95
C PRO A 150 2.48 -4.52 -8.25
N PRO A 151 3.76 -4.84 -8.03
CA PRO A 151 4.83 -3.96 -8.46
C PRO A 151 4.92 -3.94 -10.00
N GLY A 152 5.43 -2.85 -10.58
CA GLY A 152 5.77 -2.80 -12.01
C GLY A 152 4.64 -2.43 -12.97
N VAL A 153 3.43 -2.13 -12.48
CA VAL A 153 2.26 -1.82 -13.34
C VAL A 153 1.96 -0.33 -13.49
N GLY A 154 2.81 0.55 -12.95
CA GLY A 154 2.65 2.01 -13.11
C GLY A 154 1.38 2.58 -12.48
N MET A 155 0.81 1.90 -11.48
CA MET A 155 -0.42 2.30 -10.78
C MET A 155 -0.20 3.23 -9.60
N VAL A 156 0.97 3.13 -8.95
CA VAL A 156 1.43 4.02 -7.89
C VAL A 156 2.73 4.67 -8.31
N ASN A 157 2.98 5.91 -7.87
CA ASN A 157 4.18 6.66 -8.26
C ASN A 157 5.49 5.94 -7.92
N SER A 158 5.49 5.11 -6.88
CA SER A 158 6.67 4.31 -6.50
C SER A 158 6.89 3.09 -7.38
N ASN A 159 5.91 2.70 -8.20
CA ASN A 159 5.85 1.43 -8.94
C ASN A 159 6.05 0.18 -8.06
N GLN A 160 5.84 0.32 -6.75
CA GLN A 160 5.95 -0.73 -5.75
C GLN A 160 4.56 -1.27 -5.37
N GLU A 161 4.51 -2.46 -4.79
CA GLU A 161 3.26 -3.08 -4.38
C GLU A 161 2.58 -2.37 -3.22
N GLU A 162 1.25 -2.51 -3.14
CA GLU A 162 0.42 -1.93 -2.09
C GLU A 162 -0.82 -2.77 -1.85
N ASP A 163 -1.08 -3.06 -0.58
CA ASP A 163 -2.30 -3.71 -0.12
C ASP A 163 -3.19 -2.67 0.57
N CYS A 164 -4.49 -2.74 0.32
CA CYS A 164 -5.52 -1.91 0.95
C CYS A 164 -6.58 -2.83 1.55
N VAL A 165 -6.58 -2.96 2.87
CA VAL A 165 -7.47 -3.86 3.62
C VAL A 165 -8.69 -3.08 4.12
N TYR A 166 -9.90 -3.59 3.86
CA TYR A 166 -11.12 -2.84 4.17
C TYR A 166 -11.47 -2.85 5.66
N ASP A 167 -11.45 -4.01 6.32
CA ASP A 167 -11.76 -4.13 7.75
C ASP A 167 -10.49 -4.10 8.61
N PRO A 168 -10.27 -3.05 9.42
CA PRO A 168 -9.13 -2.98 10.34
C PRO A 168 -9.01 -4.17 11.30
N LYS A 169 -10.10 -4.89 11.60
CA LYS A 169 -10.08 -6.07 12.48
C LYS A 169 -9.27 -7.24 11.92
N ARG A 170 -9.03 -7.25 10.60
CA ARG A 170 -8.15 -8.21 9.93
C ARG A 170 -6.67 -7.96 10.18
N ILE A 171 -6.32 -6.88 10.87
CA ILE A 171 -4.94 -6.43 11.10
C ILE A 171 -4.62 -6.53 12.59
N THR A 172 -3.69 -7.42 12.92
CA THR A 172 -3.17 -7.58 14.27
C THR A 172 -1.79 -6.94 14.36
N MET A 173 -1.62 -5.99 15.28
CA MET A 173 -0.32 -5.37 15.52
C MET A 173 0.63 -6.34 16.21
N LEU A 174 1.84 -6.50 15.69
CA LEU A 174 2.88 -7.35 16.28
C LEU A 174 3.91 -6.51 17.04
N THR A 175 4.44 -5.46 16.42
CA THR A 175 5.45 -4.59 17.05
C THR A 175 5.58 -3.24 16.34
N MET A 176 6.21 -2.28 17.01
CA MET A 176 6.57 -0.98 16.46
C MET A 176 8.08 -0.84 16.35
N LEU A 177 8.56 -0.38 15.19
CA LEU A 177 9.98 -0.24 14.86
C LEU A 177 10.30 1.24 14.64
N LYS A 178 11.39 1.72 15.26
CA LYS A 178 11.89 3.08 15.05
C LYS A 178 12.75 3.10 13.79
N VAL A 179 12.40 3.94 12.82
CA VAL A 179 13.15 4.05 11.56
C VAL A 179 14.61 4.44 11.82
N SER A 180 14.85 5.40 12.72
CA SER A 180 16.21 5.83 13.11
C SER A 180 17.12 4.73 13.66
N THR A 181 16.57 3.59 14.09
CA THR A 181 17.34 2.46 14.64
C THR A 181 17.44 1.28 13.67
N MET A 182 16.73 1.33 12.56
CA MET A 182 16.81 0.33 11.51
C MET A 182 18.06 0.63 10.69
N LYS A 183 19.17 -0.05 11.01
CA LYS A 183 20.36 -0.05 10.14
C LYS A 183 19.93 -0.60 8.78
N MET A 184 19.95 0.23 7.75
CA MET A 184 19.71 -0.17 6.36
C MET A 184 21.03 -0.30 5.62
#